data_AF-A0A061N870-F1
#
_entry.id   AF-A0A061N870-F1
#
_cell.length_a   1.000
_cell.length_b   1.000
_cell.length_c   1.000
_cell.angle_alpha   90.00
_cell.angle_beta   90.00
_cell.angle_gamma   90.00
#
_symmetry.space_group_name_H-M   'P 1'
#
loop_
_entity.id
_entity.type
_entity.pdbx_description
1 polymer ?
#
loop_
_entity_poly.entity_id
_entity_poly.type
_entity_poly.pdbx_seq_one_letter_code
_entity_poly.pdbx_strand_id
1 'polypeptide(L)' 'MEYTTFIIGTSLFGGGFLLLLLFLYLKRKLLIPFLLMGVGVVLCFIGLILAQDFSQTP' A
#
# COMPACT_ATOMS: atom_id res chain seq x y z
N MET A 1 -2.67 -13.41 11.75
CA MET A 1 -2.89 -13.51 10.29
C MET A 1 -3.74 -12.35 9.73
N GLU A 2 -4.35 -11.51 10.56
CA GLU A 2 -5.35 -10.53 10.13
C GLU A 2 -4.77 -9.21 9.61
N TYR A 3 -3.65 -8.77 10.19
CA TYR A 3 -2.91 -7.60 9.70
C TYR A 3 -2.06 -7.89 8.47
N THR A 4 -2.04 -9.12 7.95
CA THR A 4 -1.18 -9.49 6.82
C THR A 4 -1.50 -8.66 5.58
N THR A 5 -2.79 -8.45 5.28
CA THR A 5 -3.25 -7.61 4.16
C THR A 5 -2.82 -6.16 4.34
N PHE A 6 -2.87 -5.64 5.57
CA PHE A 6 -2.40 -4.30 5.90
C PHE A 6 -0.88 -4.17 5.73
N ILE A 7 -0.10 -5.13 6.22
CA ILE A 7 1.36 -5.14 6.08
C ILE A 7 1.77 -5.22 4.60
N ILE A 8 1.08 -6.05 3.81
CA ILE A 8 1.30 -6.13 2.35
C ILE A 8 0.97 -4.80 1.68
N GLY A 9 -0.17 -4.18 2.01
CA GLY A 9 -0.53 -2.85 1.48
C GLY A 9 0.52 -1.79 1.84
N THR A 10 1.00 -1.79 3.08
CA THR A 10 1.95 -0.79 3.59
C THR A 10 3.32 -0.94 2.95
N SER A 11 3.79 -2.18 2.79
CA SER A 11 5.03 -2.49 2.09
C SER A 11 4.95 -2.16 0.60
N LEU A 12 3.81 -2.41 -0.05
CA LEU A 12 3.59 -2.04 -1.45
C LEU A 12 3.54 -0.52 -1.64
N PHE A 13 2.88 0.20 -0.72
CA PHE A 13 2.87 1.66 -0.70
C PHE A 13 4.28 2.25 -0.49
N GLY A 14 5.01 1.76 0.52
CA GLY A 14 6.38 2.18 0.79
C GLY A 14 7.34 1.86 -0.35
N GLY A 15 7.23 0.68 -0.95
CA GLY A 15 7.97 0.29 -2.14
C GLY A 15 7.65 1.18 -3.34
N GLY A 16 6.36 1.48 -3.57
CA GLY A 16 5.92 2.41 -4.60
C GLY A 16 6.47 3.82 -4.41
N PHE A 17 6.55 4.29 -3.17
CA PHE A 17 7.15 5.58 -2.83
C PHE A 17 8.66 5.64 -3.11
N LEU A 18 9.41 4.60 -2.73
CA LEU A 18 10.83 4.50 -3.07
C LEU A 18 11.06 4.46 -4.58
N LEU A 19 10.21 3.74 -5.31
CA LEU A 19 10.28 3.64 -6.76
C LEU A 19 9.89 4.96 -7.44
N LEU A 20 8.98 5.73 -6.83
CA LEU A 20 8.66 7.10 -7.23
C LEU A 20 9.88 8.00 -7.11
N LEU A 21 10.56 7.99 -5.97
CA LEU A 21 11.81 8.74 -5.73
C LEU A 21 12.88 8.38 -6.76
N LEU A 22 13.07 7.09 -7.03
CA LEU A 22 14.02 6.62 -8.03
C LEU A 22 13.66 7.12 -9.44
N PHE A 23 12.39 7.03 -9.85
CA PHE A 23 11.98 7.49 -11.17
C PHE A 23 12.00 9.00 -11.31
N LEU A 24 11.74 9.73 -10.21
CA LEU A 24 11.89 11.17 -10.15
C LEU A 24 13.36 11.58 -10.36
N TYR A 25 14.28 10.89 -9.68
CA TYR A 25 15.72 11.08 -9.87
C TYR A 25 16.14 10.78 -11.33
N LEU A 26 15.61 9.70 -11.91
CA LEU A 26 15.88 9.31 -13.30
C LEU A 26 15.10 10.12 -14.35
N LYS A 27 14.31 11.13 -13.95
CA LYS A 27 13.43 11.94 -14.82
C LYS A 27 12.52 11.10 -15.73
N ARG A 28 12.06 9.95 -15.24
CA ARG A 28 11.17 9.03 -15.96
C ARG A 28 9.71 9.28 -15.64
N LYS A 29 8.81 8.69 -16.44
CA LYS A 29 7.37 8.73 -16.22
C LYS A 29 7.03 8.13 -14.84
N LEU A 30 6.32 8.89 -14.03
CA LEU A 30 5.94 8.52 -12.65
C LEU A 30 4.60 7.76 -12.56
N LEU A 31 3.98 7.47 -13.70
CA LEU A 31 2.67 6.81 -13.75
C LEU A 31 2.65 5.45 -13.04
N ILE A 32 3.68 4.62 -13.28
CA ILE A 32 3.78 3.29 -12.69
C ILE A 32 3.88 3.34 -11.16
N PRO A 33 4.81 4.12 -10.55
CA PRO A 33 4.88 4.21 -9.10
C PRO A 33 3.62 4.84 -8.48
N PHE A 34 2.98 5.80 -9.14
CA PHE A 34 1.70 6.35 -8.69
C PHE A 34 0.58 5.30 -8.65
N LEU A 35 0.47 4.49 -9.70
CA LEU A 35 -0.50 3.38 -9.75
C LEU A 35 -0.22 2.36 -8.64
N LEU A 36 1.05 2.02 -8.44
CA LEU A 36 1.47 1.06 -7.41
C LEU A 36 1.16 1.59 -6.00
N MET A 37 1.42 2.88 -5.73
CA MET A 37 1.05 3.52 -4.47
C MET A 37 -0.47 3.54 -4.27
N GLY A 38 -1.25 3.86 -5.32
CA GLY A 38 -2.72 3.85 -5.25
C GLY A 38 -3.27 2.48 -4.88
N VAL A 39 -2.77 1.41 -5.50
CA VAL A 39 -3.13 0.03 -5.16
C VAL A 39 -2.74 -0.32 -3.72
N GLY A 40 -1.55 0.10 -3.27
CA GLY A 40 -1.10 -0.09 -1.90
C GLY A 40 -2.02 0.56 -0.87
N VAL A 41 -2.47 1.80 -1.12
CA VAL A 41 -3.41 2.52 -0.25
C VAL A 41 -4.75 1.77 -0.14
N VAL A 42 -5.31 1.32 -1.27
CA VAL A 42 -6.58 0.56 -1.26
C VAL A 42 -6.43 -0.72 -0.45
N LEU A 43 -5.33 -1.46 -0.60
CA LEU A 43 -5.05 -2.66 0.18
C LEU A 43 -4.88 -2.37 1.67
N CYS A 44 -4.27 -1.24 2.05
CA CYS A 44 -4.20 -0.80 3.44
C CYS A 44 -5.60 -0.59 4.04
N PHE A 45 -6.49 0.12 3.33
CA PHE A 45 -7.85 0.34 3.80
C PHE A 45 -8.65 -0.97 3.93
N ILE A 46 -8.55 -1.87 2.94
CA ILE A 46 -9.17 -3.20 3.03
C ILE A 46 -8.63 -3.98 4.22
N GLY A 47 -7.31 -3.98 4.42
CA GLY A 47 -6.67 -4.65 5.56
C GLY A 47 -7.10 -4.07 6.90
N LEU A 48 -7.31 -2.75 6.99
CA LEU A 48 -7.83 -2.10 8.21
C LEU A 48 -9.27 -2.47 8.48
N ILE A 49 -10.14 -2.46 7.47
CA ILE A 49 -11.55 -2.85 7.61
C ILE A 49 -11.64 -4.28 8.10
N LEU A 50 -10.94 -5.21 7.43
CA LEU A 50 -10.92 -6.61 7.83
C LEU A 50 -10.41 -6.80 9.27
N ALA A 51 -9.35 -6.10 9.67
CA ALA A 51 -8.83 -6.18 11.03
C ALA A 51 -9.76 -5.55 12.09
N GLN A 52 -10.63 -4.60 11.71
CA GLN A 52 -11.62 -4.00 12.61
C GLN A 52 -12.80 -4.95 12.87
N ASP A 53 -13.28 -5.66 11.84
CA ASP A 53 -14.39 -6.61 11.98
C ASP A 53 -14.09 -7.71 13.02
N PHE A 54 -12.86 -8.22 13.07
CA PHE A 54 -12.44 -9.21 14.08
C PHE A 54 -12.31 -8.65 15.49
N SER A 55 -12.06 -7.34 15.64
CA SER A 55 -11.96 -6.71 16.96
C SER A 55 -13.33 -6.54 17.64
N GLN A 56 -14.44 -6.71 16.92
CA GLN A 56 -15.80 -6.51 17.42
C GLN A 56 -16.61 -7.80 17.65
N THR A 57 -16.06 -8.97 17.33
CA THR A 57 -16.64 -10.25 17.75
C THR A 57 -16.33 -10.52 19.22
N PRO A 58 -17.34 -10.76 20.10
CA PRO A 58 -17.16 -11.00 21.53
C PRO A 58 -16.44 -12.31 21.85
#